data_AF-A0A1Y1IFA3-F1
#
_entry.id   AF-A0A1Y1IFA3-F1
#
_cell.length_a   1.000
_cell.length_b   1.000
_cell.length_c   1.000
_cell.angle_alpha   90.00
_cell.angle_beta   90.00
_cell.angle_gamma   90.00
#
_symmetry.space_group_name_H-M   'P 1'
#
loop_
_entity.id
_entity.type
_entity.pdbx_description
1 polymer ?
#
loop_
_entity_poly.entity_id
_entity_poly.type
_entity_poly.pdbx_seq_one_letter_code
_entity_poly.pdbx_strand_id
1 'polypeptide(L)'
;MGRSICLALLIVNLMLAFQVIEAIESECSACQAIAEELTTAIKNEKPRNHIDLRHRLDSKGQREGRVIDYRVSELRAFELLEGLCKATKAYRLNETVWRKPTATESPSDPALKRLAEAQSKEIQTYCDRLLERVEEELATAIREDGIDDIETLLCRKLSRACRPRKKRETARGTPEVQPSDTKGEL
;
A
#
# COMPACT_ATOMS: atom_id res chain seq x y z
N MET A 1 -43.35 3.08 -33.43
CA MET A 1 -42.35 2.13 -32.90
C MET A 1 -40.90 2.60 -33.09
N GLY A 2 -40.50 3.16 -34.25
CA GLY A 2 -39.10 3.55 -34.50
C GLY A 2 -38.52 4.68 -33.60
N ARG A 3 -39.32 5.66 -33.19
CA ARG A 3 -38.83 6.80 -32.38
C ARG A 3 -38.40 6.41 -30.96
N SER A 4 -39.13 5.48 -30.33
CA SER A 4 -38.79 4.96 -28.99
C SER A 4 -37.56 4.05 -29.03
N ILE A 5 -37.34 3.33 -30.13
CA ILE A 5 -36.16 2.47 -30.32
C ILE A 5 -34.89 3.34 -30.50
N CYS A 6 -34.97 4.43 -31.27
CA CYS A 6 -33.83 5.36 -31.41
C CYS A 6 -33.48 6.06 -30.09
N LEU A 7 -34.47 6.45 -29.27
CA LEU A 7 -34.22 7.02 -27.95
C LEU A 7 -33.58 6.02 -27.00
N ALA A 8 -34.04 4.77 -27.00
CA ALA A 8 -33.43 3.70 -26.21
C ALA A 8 -31.97 3.44 -26.62
N LEU A 9 -31.67 3.41 -27.93
CA LEU A 9 -30.31 3.21 -28.44
C LEU A 9 -29.36 4.38 -28.12
N LEU A 10 -29.87 5.62 -28.10
CA LEU A 10 -29.11 6.80 -27.69
C LEU A 10 -28.83 6.79 -26.18
N ILE A 11 -29.80 6.39 -25.34
CA ILE A 11 -29.61 6.28 -23.89
C ILE A 11 -28.61 5.16 -23.55
N VAL A 12 -28.67 4.02 -24.25
CA VAL A 12 -27.72 2.91 -24.06
C VAL A 12 -26.30 3.33 -24.47
N ASN A 13 -26.12 4.06 -25.56
CA ASN A 13 -24.81 4.62 -25.95
C ASN A 13 -24.27 5.64 -24.93
N LEU A 14 -25.13 6.48 -24.36
CA LEU A 14 -24.73 7.46 -23.35
C LEU A 14 -24.31 6.79 -22.03
N MET A 15 -24.97 5.69 -21.65
CA MET A 15 -24.62 4.91 -20.45
C MET A 15 -23.30 4.14 -20.61
N LEU A 16 -22.98 3.66 -21.82
CA LEU A 16 -21.71 2.99 -22.13
C LEU A 16 -20.49 3.94 -22.11
N ALA A 17 -20.70 5.23 -22.36
CA ALA A 17 -19.63 6.25 -22.34
C ALA A 17 -19.23 6.71 -20.93
N PHE A 18 -19.98 6.36 -19.89
CA PHE A 18 -19.75 6.88 -18.53
C PHE A 18 -18.72 6.10 -17.68
N GLN A 19 -18.02 5.12 -18.25
CA GLN A 19 -17.30 4.10 -17.47
C GLN A 19 -15.77 4.27 -17.35
N VAL A 20 -15.19 5.46 -17.54
CA VAL A 20 -13.79 5.69 -17.09
C VAL A 20 -13.58 7.15 -16.70
N ILE A 21 -13.71 7.45 -15.40
CA ILE A 21 -13.35 8.76 -14.84
C ILE A 21 -11.86 8.70 -14.42
N GLU A 22 -11.11 9.76 -14.69
CA GLU A 22 -9.67 9.94 -14.38
C GLU A 22 -9.29 9.87 -12.89
N ALA A 23 -10.23 9.52 -12.01
CA ALA A 23 -10.03 9.37 -10.56
C ALA A 23 -9.04 8.25 -10.16
N ILE A 24 -8.69 7.34 -11.10
CA ILE A 24 -7.83 6.20 -10.80
C ILE A 24 -6.39 6.64 -10.47
N GLU A 25 -5.89 7.71 -11.09
CA GLU A 25 -4.47 8.08 -10.95
C GLU A 25 -4.18 8.73 -9.59
N SER A 26 -5.09 9.59 -9.10
CA SER A 26 -4.97 10.19 -7.77
C SER A 26 -5.22 9.19 -6.64
N GLU A 27 -6.12 8.22 -6.83
CA GLU A 27 -6.33 7.13 -5.86
C GLU A 27 -5.14 6.15 -5.83
N CYS A 28 -4.60 5.80 -6.99
CA CYS A 28 -3.41 4.95 -7.04
C CYS A 28 -2.21 5.62 -6.37
N SER A 29 -1.94 6.89 -6.65
CA SER A 29 -0.84 7.62 -6.02
C SER A 29 -1.07 7.82 -4.51
N ALA A 30 -2.32 8.00 -4.06
CA ALA A 30 -2.66 8.04 -2.63
C ALA A 30 -2.34 6.71 -1.94
N CYS A 31 -2.69 5.59 -2.59
CA CYS A 31 -2.34 4.28 -2.05
C CYS A 31 -0.83 4.06 -2.00
N GLN A 32 -0.08 4.46 -3.03
CA GLN A 32 1.38 4.35 -3.04
C GLN A 32 2.02 5.13 -1.89
N ALA A 33 1.52 6.33 -1.60
CA ALA A 33 1.94 7.12 -0.43
C ALA A 33 1.68 6.39 0.90
N ILE A 34 0.53 5.73 1.05
CA ILE A 34 0.23 4.92 2.26
C ILE A 34 1.16 3.71 2.35
N ALA A 35 1.40 3.03 1.22
CA ALA A 35 2.32 1.89 1.16
C ALA A 35 3.76 2.30 1.51
N GLU A 36 4.19 3.49 1.12
CA GLU A 36 5.49 4.06 1.50
C GLU A 36 5.60 4.30 3.01
N GLU A 37 4.55 4.84 3.65
CA GLU A 37 4.53 4.99 5.11
C GLU A 37 4.61 3.64 5.83
N LEU A 38 3.83 2.64 5.38
CA LEU A 38 3.84 1.31 5.99
C LEU A 38 5.20 0.61 5.81
N THR A 39 5.80 0.75 4.63
CA THR A 39 7.16 0.26 4.35
C THR A 39 8.17 0.92 5.28
N THR A 40 8.05 2.23 5.48
CA THR A 40 8.91 2.99 6.39
C THR A 40 8.71 2.57 7.84
N ALA A 41 7.47 2.32 8.27
CA ALA A 41 7.15 1.84 9.61
C ALA A 41 7.78 0.45 9.88
N ILE A 42 7.65 -0.48 8.94
CA ILE A 42 8.25 -1.83 9.04
C ILE A 42 9.79 -1.75 9.04
N LYS A 43 10.40 -0.92 8.20
CA LYS A 43 11.86 -0.75 8.16
C LYS A 43 12.43 -0.13 9.44
N ASN A 44 11.68 0.76 10.08
CA ASN A 44 12.07 1.43 11.31
C ASN A 44 11.55 0.72 12.58
N GLU A 45 10.95 -0.45 12.42
CA GLU A 45 10.42 -1.26 13.51
C GLU A 45 11.56 -1.64 14.48
N LYS A 46 11.37 -1.30 15.76
CA LYS A 46 12.36 -1.64 16.78
C LYS A 46 12.26 -3.13 17.11
N PRO A 47 13.39 -3.86 17.23
CA PRO A 47 13.36 -5.24 17.70
C PRO A 47 12.63 -5.35 19.05
N ARG A 48 11.74 -6.34 19.15
CA ARG A 48 10.99 -6.65 20.37
C ARG A 48 11.25 -8.08 20.81
N ASN A 49 11.02 -8.33 22.10
CA ASN A 49 11.00 -9.68 22.65
C ASN A 49 9.72 -10.41 22.24
N HIS A 50 9.75 -11.74 22.36
CA HIS A 50 8.56 -12.58 22.21
C HIS A 50 7.48 -12.18 23.22
N ILE A 51 6.23 -12.34 22.81
CA ILE A 51 5.05 -12.09 23.64
C ILE A 51 4.86 -13.31 24.55
N ASP A 52 5.04 -13.11 25.85
CA ASP A 52 4.84 -14.15 26.87
C ASP A 52 3.41 -14.09 27.40
N LEU A 53 2.57 -15.05 27.00
CA LEU A 53 1.20 -15.18 27.49
C LEU A 53 1.09 -16.11 28.70
N ARG A 54 2.20 -16.48 29.34
CA ARG A 54 2.20 -17.40 30.48
C ARG A 54 1.97 -16.68 31.81
N HIS A 55 0.70 -16.50 32.15
CA HIS A 55 0.28 -15.70 33.29
C HIS A 55 0.09 -16.51 34.59
N ARG A 56 -0.14 -17.84 34.50
CA ARG A 56 -0.45 -18.69 35.65
C ARG A 56 0.67 -19.70 35.92
N LEU A 57 0.91 -20.00 37.19
CA LEU A 57 1.75 -21.13 37.62
C LEU A 57 0.85 -22.36 37.85
N ASP A 58 1.25 -23.51 37.34
CA ASP A 58 0.62 -24.79 37.66
C ASP A 58 0.96 -25.24 39.09
N SER A 59 0.37 -26.35 39.53
CA SER A 59 0.64 -26.94 40.85
C SER A 59 2.08 -27.44 41.05
N LYS A 60 2.89 -27.47 39.99
CA LYS A 60 4.31 -27.87 39.98
C LYS A 60 5.25 -26.66 39.90
N GLY A 61 4.71 -25.43 39.91
CA GLY A 61 5.49 -24.20 39.79
C GLY A 61 5.99 -23.90 38.38
N GLN A 62 5.44 -24.54 37.34
CA GLN A 62 5.73 -24.22 35.94
C GLN A 62 4.73 -23.20 35.40
N ARG A 63 5.18 -22.33 34.51
CA ARG A 63 4.34 -21.31 33.89
C ARG A 63 3.48 -21.92 32.77
N GLU A 64 2.16 -21.89 32.93
CA GLU A 64 1.20 -22.33 31.91
C GLU A 64 0.94 -21.21 30.90
N GLY A 65 0.90 -21.58 29.61
CA GLY A 65 0.55 -20.69 28.50
C GLY A 65 1.46 -20.88 27.28
N ARG A 66 1.46 -19.90 26.38
CA ARG A 66 2.24 -19.91 25.15
C ARG A 66 3.13 -18.66 25.04
N VAL A 67 4.28 -18.82 24.40
CA VAL A 67 5.17 -17.72 24.00
C VAL A 67 5.07 -17.61 22.48
N ILE A 68 4.84 -16.40 21.97
CA ILE A 68 4.62 -16.14 20.53
C ILE A 68 5.69 -15.18 20.06
N ASP A 69 6.31 -15.43 18.90
CA ASP A 69 7.21 -14.45 18.29
C ASP A 69 6.41 -13.17 17.95
N TYR A 70 6.96 -12.01 18.32
CA TYR A 70 6.35 -10.72 18.01
C TYR A 70 6.15 -10.53 16.50
N ARG A 71 7.06 -11.04 15.65
CA ARG A 71 6.98 -10.90 14.19
C ARG A 71 5.70 -11.47 13.57
N VAL A 72 5.23 -12.59 14.13
CA VAL A 72 4.02 -13.29 13.66
C VAL A 72 2.78 -12.95 14.51
N SER A 73 2.91 -12.01 15.44
CA SER A 73 1.85 -11.66 16.37
C SER A 73 0.83 -10.70 15.76
N GLU A 74 -0.43 -10.83 16.16
CA GLU A 74 -1.48 -9.84 15.85
C GLU A 74 -1.17 -8.46 16.41
N LEU A 75 -0.49 -8.41 17.57
CA LEU A 75 -0.07 -7.16 18.20
C LEU A 75 0.82 -6.34 17.26
N ARG A 76 1.81 -6.96 16.59
CA ARG A 76 2.68 -6.26 15.64
C ARG A 76 1.89 -5.65 14.48
N ALA A 77 0.94 -6.41 13.91
CA ALA A 77 0.10 -5.91 12.83
C ALA A 77 -0.75 -4.72 13.30
N PHE A 78 -1.38 -4.83 14.47
CA PHE A 78 -2.13 -3.73 15.07
C PHE A 78 -1.25 -2.48 15.29
N GLU A 79 -0.07 -2.62 15.89
CA GLU A 79 0.83 -1.49 16.15
C GLU A 79 1.35 -0.82 14.88
N LEU A 80 1.56 -1.58 13.79
CA LEU A 80 2.01 -1.03 12.50
C LEU A 80 0.89 -0.28 11.76
N LEU A 81 -0.34 -0.78 11.85
CA LEU A 81 -1.51 -0.15 11.23
C LEU A 81 -2.01 1.03 12.08
N GLU A 82 -1.83 0.97 13.39
CA GLU A 82 -2.14 2.04 14.31
C GLU A 82 -1.28 3.28 14.01
N GLY A 83 -1.93 4.36 13.59
CA GLY A 83 -1.25 5.61 13.26
C GLY A 83 -0.69 5.69 11.84
N LEU A 84 -0.84 4.64 11.02
CA LEU A 84 -0.46 4.67 9.60
C LEU A 84 -1.12 5.85 8.87
N CYS A 85 -2.44 6.00 9.00
CA CYS A 85 -3.16 7.13 8.39
C CYS A 85 -2.79 8.48 9.01
N LYS A 86 -2.33 8.52 10.26
CA LYS A 86 -1.82 9.77 10.85
C LYS A 86 -0.50 10.18 10.20
N ALA A 87 0.34 9.23 9.80
CA ALA A 87 1.62 9.48 9.14
C ALA A 87 1.48 10.10 7.74
N THR A 88 0.34 9.92 7.07
CA THR A 88 0.08 10.51 5.74
C THR A 88 -0.21 12.02 5.79
N LYS A 89 -0.31 12.62 6.98
CA LYS A 89 -0.62 14.05 7.16
C LYS A 89 0.32 14.99 6.37
N ALA A 90 1.57 14.59 6.16
CA ALA A 90 2.55 15.42 5.45
C ALA A 90 2.38 15.43 3.92
N TYR A 91 1.60 14.52 3.34
CA TYR A 91 1.46 14.41 1.88
C TYR A 91 0.60 15.50 1.27
N ARG A 92 0.99 15.95 0.08
CA ARG A 92 0.28 16.95 -0.72
C ARG A 92 0.03 16.40 -2.11
N LEU A 93 -1.12 16.74 -2.66
CA LEU A 93 -1.45 16.42 -4.05
C LEU A 93 -0.83 17.48 -4.95
N ASN A 94 0.05 17.04 -5.85
CA ASN A 94 0.59 17.85 -6.93
C ASN A 94 0.10 17.26 -8.26
N GLU A 95 -0.73 18.02 -8.99
CA GLU A 95 -1.44 17.55 -10.18
C GLU A 95 -2.25 16.28 -9.86
N THR A 96 -1.70 15.09 -10.14
CA THR A 96 -2.34 13.79 -9.89
C THR A 96 -1.55 12.89 -8.93
N VAL A 97 -0.43 13.38 -8.37
CA VAL A 97 0.50 12.58 -7.56
C VAL A 97 0.57 13.08 -6.12
N TRP A 98 0.28 12.19 -5.17
CA TRP A 98 0.52 12.43 -3.76
C TRP A 98 2.01 12.26 -3.42
N ARG A 99 2.63 13.29 -2.83
CA ARG A 99 4.03 13.25 -2.38
C ARG A 99 4.26 14.06 -1.11
N LYS A 100 5.28 13.70 -0.33
CA LYS A 100 5.77 14.56 0.76
C LYS A 100 6.49 15.78 0.16
N PRO A 101 6.10 17.01 0.49
CA PRO A 101 6.83 18.19 0.08
C PRO A 101 8.21 18.22 0.77
N THR A 102 9.19 18.73 0.05
CA THR A 102 10.54 18.98 0.58
C THR A 102 10.52 20.18 1.54
N ALA A 103 11.53 20.30 2.41
CA ALA A 103 11.59 21.38 3.42
C ALA A 103 11.50 22.80 2.82
N THR A 104 11.93 22.96 1.56
CA THR A 104 11.86 24.20 0.79
C THR A 104 10.47 24.55 0.26
N GLU A 105 9.55 23.58 0.23
CA GLU A 105 8.18 23.73 -0.30
C GLU A 105 7.14 24.01 0.81
N SER A 106 7.59 24.31 2.04
CA SER A 106 6.68 24.55 3.16
C SER A 106 5.86 25.83 2.95
N PRO A 107 4.51 25.75 2.94
CA PRO A 107 3.66 26.90 2.63
C PRO A 107 3.71 27.95 3.75
N SER A 108 4.23 29.13 3.43
CA SER A 108 4.23 30.30 4.31
C SER A 108 2.89 31.04 4.28
N ASP A 109 2.22 31.06 3.12
CA ASP A 109 0.93 31.71 2.88
C ASP A 109 -0.23 31.02 3.66
N PRO A 110 -1.07 31.77 4.40
CA PRO A 110 -2.23 31.23 5.11
C PRO A 110 -3.22 30.46 4.23
N ALA A 111 -3.45 30.87 2.98
CA ALA A 111 -4.33 30.17 2.05
C ALA A 111 -3.74 28.81 1.65
N LEU A 112 -2.43 28.76 1.38
CA LEU A 112 -1.73 27.51 1.09
C LEU A 112 -1.70 26.57 2.30
N LYS A 113 -1.62 27.09 3.52
CA LYS A 113 -1.75 26.29 4.75
C LYS A 113 -3.13 25.64 4.88
N ARG A 114 -4.20 26.39 4.62
CA ARG A 114 -5.57 25.85 4.63
C ARG A 114 -5.78 24.78 3.56
N LEU A 115 -5.22 24.99 2.36
CA LEU A 115 -5.22 23.99 1.30
C LEU A 115 -4.47 22.72 1.71
N ALA A 116 -3.27 22.89 2.29
CA ALA A 116 -2.48 21.79 2.83
C ALA A 116 -3.24 20.99 3.90
N GLU A 117 -3.94 21.65 4.81
CA GLU A 117 -4.78 20.99 5.82
C GLU A 117 -5.97 20.25 5.20
N ALA A 118 -6.60 20.80 4.17
CA ALA A 118 -7.67 20.13 3.44
C ALA A 118 -7.16 18.86 2.75
N GLN A 119 -6.03 18.96 2.05
CA GLN A 119 -5.37 17.81 1.40
C GLN A 119 -4.92 16.74 2.42
N SER A 120 -4.39 17.16 3.57
CA SER A 120 -4.07 16.23 4.66
C SER A 120 -5.29 15.43 5.11
N LYS A 121 -6.45 16.10 5.27
CA LYS A 121 -7.69 15.42 5.66
C LYS A 121 -8.20 14.50 4.56
N GLU A 122 -8.04 14.88 3.31
CA GLU A 122 -8.45 14.08 2.15
C GLU A 122 -7.69 12.75 2.08
N ILE A 123 -6.35 12.77 2.12
CA ILE A 123 -5.57 11.51 2.09
C ILE A 123 -5.76 10.68 3.36
N GLN A 124 -5.99 11.32 4.52
CA GLN A 124 -6.34 10.62 5.75
C GLN A 124 -7.67 9.88 5.62
N THR A 125 -8.69 10.55 5.12
CA THR A 125 -10.01 9.95 4.89
C THR A 125 -9.92 8.80 3.87
N TYR A 126 -9.11 8.95 2.83
CA TYR A 126 -8.85 7.87 1.88
C TYR A 126 -8.16 6.68 2.55
N CYS A 127 -7.16 6.94 3.39
CA CYS A 127 -6.45 5.90 4.15
C CYS A 127 -7.37 5.16 5.12
N ASP A 128 -8.22 5.86 5.87
CA ASP A 128 -9.16 5.25 6.81
C ASP A 128 -10.10 4.29 6.06
N ARG A 129 -10.72 4.75 4.96
CA ARG A 129 -11.58 3.90 4.10
C ARG A 129 -10.85 2.73 3.46
N LEU A 130 -9.57 2.91 3.14
CA LEU A 130 -8.74 1.85 2.59
C LEU A 130 -8.52 0.77 3.65
N LEU A 131 -8.09 1.15 4.85
CA LEU A 131 -7.83 0.21 5.95
C LEU A 131 -9.10 -0.50 6.41
N GLU A 132 -10.23 0.21 6.52
CA GLU A 132 -11.53 -0.39 6.81
C GLU A 132 -11.87 -1.58 5.89
N ARG A 133 -11.37 -1.56 4.64
CA ARG A 133 -11.61 -2.62 3.66
C ARG A 133 -10.58 -3.76 3.72
N VAL A 134 -9.31 -3.45 4.00
CA VAL A 134 -8.19 -4.39 3.77
C VAL A 134 -7.43 -4.78 5.04
N GLU A 135 -7.84 -4.27 6.20
CA GLU A 135 -7.12 -4.46 7.47
C GLU A 135 -6.89 -5.94 7.80
N GLU A 136 -7.89 -6.80 7.63
CA GLU A 136 -7.78 -8.22 7.99
C GLU A 136 -6.77 -8.97 7.10
N GLU A 137 -6.85 -8.79 5.77
CA GLU A 137 -5.93 -9.42 4.83
C GLU A 137 -4.53 -8.82 4.94
N LEU A 138 -4.42 -7.52 5.16
CA LEU A 138 -3.16 -6.82 5.35
C LEU A 138 -2.48 -7.26 6.65
N ALA A 139 -3.22 -7.34 7.76
CA ALA A 139 -2.71 -7.83 9.04
C ALA A 139 -2.25 -9.28 8.95
N THR A 140 -2.96 -10.11 8.18
CA THR A 140 -2.54 -11.49 7.91
C THR A 140 -1.23 -11.51 7.12
N ALA A 141 -1.13 -10.74 6.04
CA ALA A 141 0.10 -10.66 5.27
C ALA A 141 1.29 -10.14 6.10
N ILE A 142 1.07 -9.17 7.01
CA ILE A 142 2.13 -8.62 7.88
C ILE A 142 2.70 -9.69 8.83
N ARG A 143 1.84 -10.61 9.29
CA ARG A 143 2.22 -11.71 10.19
C ARG A 143 2.96 -12.84 9.47
N GLU A 144 2.79 -12.95 8.16
CA GLU A 144 3.51 -13.91 7.33
C GLU A 144 4.91 -13.35 6.99
N ASP A 145 5.95 -14.18 7.11
CA ASP A 145 7.28 -13.80 6.65
C ASP A 145 7.26 -13.67 5.11
N GLY A 146 7.85 -12.59 4.58
CA GLY A 146 8.10 -12.44 3.13
C GLY A 146 7.30 -11.38 2.39
N ILE A 147 6.87 -10.28 3.03
CA ILE A 147 6.41 -9.12 2.26
C ILE A 147 7.62 -8.39 1.65
N ASP A 148 7.93 -8.74 0.40
CA ASP A 148 9.00 -8.07 -0.35
C ASP A 148 8.56 -6.71 -0.91
N ASP A 149 7.27 -6.56 -1.25
CA ASP A 149 6.72 -5.37 -1.89
C ASP A 149 5.31 -5.03 -1.36
N ILE A 150 5.27 -4.11 -0.40
CA ILE A 150 4.05 -3.60 0.24
C ILE A 150 3.19 -2.81 -0.77
N GLU A 151 3.79 -2.10 -1.72
CA GLU A 151 3.03 -1.34 -2.73
C GLU A 151 2.22 -2.30 -3.61
N THR A 152 2.88 -3.34 -4.14
CA THR A 152 2.20 -4.32 -4.99
C THR A 152 1.12 -5.07 -4.21
N LEU A 153 1.40 -5.46 -2.96
CA LEU A 153 0.41 -6.11 -2.10
C LEU A 153 -0.79 -5.19 -1.84
N LEU A 154 -0.56 -4.02 -1.25
CA LEU A 154 -1.62 -3.13 -0.80
C LEU A 154 -2.39 -2.52 -1.97
N CYS A 155 -1.69 -1.95 -2.95
CA CYS A 155 -2.29 -1.10 -3.97
C CYS A 155 -2.79 -1.83 -5.21
N ARG A 156 -2.26 -3.01 -5.50
CA ARG A 156 -2.66 -3.79 -6.69
C ARG A 156 -3.47 -5.03 -6.32
N LYS A 157 -3.05 -5.78 -5.29
CA LYS A 157 -3.72 -7.03 -4.91
C LYS A 157 -4.93 -6.79 -4.00
N LEU A 158 -4.74 -6.09 -2.88
CA LEU A 158 -5.79 -5.90 -1.87
C LEU A 158 -6.79 -4.81 -2.26
N SER A 159 -6.32 -3.57 -2.43
CA SER A 159 -7.22 -2.43 -2.66
C SER A 159 -7.68 -2.27 -4.10
N ARG A 160 -6.87 -2.77 -5.05
CA ARG A 160 -7.02 -2.58 -6.51
C ARG A 160 -7.07 -1.11 -6.93
N ALA A 161 -6.55 -0.20 -6.10
CA ALA A 161 -6.44 1.23 -6.42
C ALA A 161 -5.58 1.48 -7.67
N CYS A 162 -4.55 0.65 -7.86
CA CYS A 162 -3.65 0.71 -9.00
C CYS A 162 -3.94 -0.38 -10.02
N ARG A 163 -3.91 -0.03 -11.31
CA ARG A 163 -3.99 -1.00 -12.41
C ARG A 163 -2.86 -2.04 -12.30
N PRO A 164 -3.10 -3.32 -12.68
CA PRO A 164 -2.03 -4.30 -12.76
C PRO A 164 -0.96 -3.86 -13.76
N ARG A 165 0.31 -4.09 -13.45
CA ARG A 165 1.41 -3.84 -14.40
C ARG A 165 1.23 -4.82 -15.56
N LYS A 166 1.12 -4.32 -16.80
CA LYS A 166 1.26 -5.18 -17.99
C LYS A 166 2.69 -5.72 -17.94
N LYS A 167 2.84 -7.05 -17.92
CA LYS A 167 4.15 -7.71 -18.02
C LYS A 167 4.75 -7.29 -19.36
N ARG A 168 5.69 -6.34 -19.37
CA ARG A 168 6.51 -6.09 -20.56
C ARG A 168 7.34 -7.35 -20.73
N GLU A 169 7.02 -8.16 -21.73
CA GLU A 169 7.96 -9.16 -22.22
C GLU A 169 9.24 -8.42 -22.63
N THR A 170 10.28 -8.60 -21.82
CA THR A 170 11.61 -8.06 -22.06
C THR A 170 12.23 -8.81 -23.24
N ALA A 171 11.83 -8.46 -24.46
CA ALA A 171 12.67 -8.62 -25.63
C ALA A 171 13.70 -7.48 -25.62
N ARG A 172 14.75 -7.64 -24.81
CA ARG A 172 16.02 -6.95 -25.04
C ARG A 172 17.13 -7.74 -24.38
N GLY A 173 17.83 -8.50 -25.21
CA GLY A 173 18.87 -9.44 -24.84
C GLY A 173 19.96 -8.83 -23.97
N THR A 174 20.36 -9.62 -22.98
CA THR A 174 21.67 -9.52 -22.36
C THR A 174 22.69 -10.07 -23.36
N PRO A 175 23.81 -9.38 -23.66
CA PRO A 175 24.91 -10.04 -24.33
C PRO A 175 25.49 -11.09 -23.36
N GLU A 176 25.39 -12.33 -23.78
CA GLU A 176 25.99 -13.49 -23.15
C GLU A 176 27.53 -13.31 -23.13
N VAL A 177 28.09 -13.08 -21.95
CA VAL A 177 29.54 -13.20 -21.73
C VAL A 177 29.83 -14.68 -21.61
N GLN A 178 30.39 -15.26 -22.68
CA GLN A 178 30.84 -16.65 -22.72
C GLN A 178 32.00 -16.87 -21.73
N PRO A 179 32.02 -17.98 -20.97
CA PRO A 179 33.20 -18.41 -20.26
C PRO A 179 34.17 -19.08 -21.24
N SER A 180 35.36 -18.50 -21.41
CA SER A 180 36.46 -19.12 -22.15
C SER A 180 37.20 -20.11 -21.27
N ASP A 181 36.98 -21.40 -21.51
CA ASP A 181 37.89 -22.46 -21.10
C ASP A 181 37.97 -23.52 -22.21
N THR A 182 39.14 -23.65 -22.85
CA THR A 182 39.59 -24.96 -23.33
C THR A 182 41.12 -25.00 -23.44
N LYS A 183 41.66 -26.10 -22.90
CA LYS A 183 43.05 -26.56 -22.92
C LYS A 183 43.61 -26.67 -24.34
N GLY A 184 44.93 -26.50 -24.46
CA GLY A 184 45.67 -26.59 -25.72
C GLY A 184 46.07 -28.00 -26.14
N GLU A 185 46.76 -28.06 -27.29
CA GLU A 185 47.74 -29.09 -27.67
C GLU A 185 48.42 -28.69 -29.00
N LEU A 186 49.71 -29.07 -29.10
CA LEU A 186 50.71 -28.94 -30.17
C LEU A 186 51.43 -27.59 -30.37
#